data_AF-A0A8X6HNB1-F1
#
_entry.id   AF-A0A8X6HNB1-F1
#
_cell.length_a   1.000
_cell.length_b   1.000
_cell.length_c   1.000
_cell.angle_alpha   90.00
_cell.angle_beta   90.00
_cell.angle_gamma   90.00
#
_symmetry.space_group_name_H-M   'P 1'
#
loop_
_entity.id
_entity.type
_entity.pdbx_description
1 polymer ?
#
loop_
_entity_poly.entity_id
_entity_poly.type
_entity_poly.pdbx_seq_one_letter_code
_entity_poly.pdbx_strand_id
1 'polypeptide(L)'
;MSLLEEIRHEIISHDAIKESLADALGNKKSANTQQLKLIERIHKSNSAVPIDLVKSLSKAKVECQNLWKLSHSETSNLEKLKERFTDLITLIREVASIKSQQLKCSKYDSLLADYDSDITEKNIREVFPKVGKFFSENVDEIIEKQKKDKVTNIQKVATQKQIELGSLCLQQMGIALNEIRTSYYYSIDYDESDFCYGLFSLLRHSGYAIYQKCLAQNSISSPITRHVMYETQGLFMERMIGTSREFIEFIQPHIKEKFAIKGKTNSSVENLHLVFNEINLSSSLKNADEFSLLAHIMLRTRLEQDIINGTLEVKNLHDAWLEGMKHYEIPVKAKNELDTYFQDECWASGVMGYFPIKIIALIAAVQIFSFLKKNHYESLSAIIKGDFSLLISLFASDIAIDLGTANTLVYQKNQGIVLDEPSVVARVKEKGSYVPYAFGKKAKMMLGKTPGEIEAIRPLKDGVIADFKSAEEMLKYFIRSANTKFTVNKPNIIICVPSGSTPVERRAIQDAAESAGANEVFLIEEPMAAAIGAGLRLLNLRVL
;
A
#
# COMPACT_ATOMS: atom_id res chain seq x y z
N MET A 1 16.85 15.77 9.33
CA MET A 1 16.45 15.45 7.94
C MET A 1 17.66 15.46 7.00
N SER A 2 18.33 16.61 6.77
CA SER A 2 19.47 16.66 5.82
C SER A 2 20.58 15.63 6.09
N LEU A 3 21.01 15.48 7.36
CA LEU A 3 22.02 14.47 7.74
C LEU A 3 21.56 13.01 7.46
N LEU A 4 20.28 12.69 7.66
CA LEU A 4 19.77 11.34 7.40
C LEU A 4 19.70 11.04 5.90
N GLU A 5 19.42 12.06 5.09
CA GLU A 5 19.44 11.96 3.62
C GLU A 5 20.86 11.71 3.09
N GLU A 6 21.86 12.37 3.67
CA GLU A 6 23.28 12.13 3.39
C GLU A 6 23.68 10.69 3.74
N ILE A 7 23.41 10.26 4.98
CA ILE A 7 23.71 8.88 5.43
C ILE A 7 23.01 7.86 4.54
N ARG A 8 21.74 8.10 4.19
CA ARG A 8 20.99 7.20 3.29
C ARG A 8 21.65 7.11 1.91
N HIS A 9 22.07 8.24 1.35
CA HIS A 9 22.73 8.27 0.04
C HIS A 9 24.08 7.55 0.07
N GLU A 10 24.89 7.75 1.11
CA GLU A 10 26.16 7.05 1.30
C GLU A 10 25.95 5.54 1.39
N ILE A 11 24.94 5.09 2.16
CA ILE A 11 24.61 3.67 2.27
C ILE A 11 24.21 3.10 0.91
N ILE A 12 23.26 3.72 0.21
CA ILE A 12 22.73 3.24 -1.07
C ILE A 12 23.81 3.22 -2.17
N SER A 13 24.75 4.15 -2.11
CA SER A 13 25.79 4.32 -3.14
C SER A 13 27.10 3.59 -2.82
N HIS A 14 27.17 2.88 -1.68
CA HIS A 14 28.39 2.22 -1.23
C HIS A 14 28.80 1.06 -2.16
N ASP A 15 30.11 0.92 -2.44
CA ASP A 15 30.64 -0.12 -3.33
C ASP A 15 30.33 -1.55 -2.85
N ALA A 16 30.26 -1.76 -1.53
CA ALA A 16 29.84 -3.05 -0.96
C ALA A 16 28.46 -3.53 -1.45
N ILE A 17 27.54 -2.62 -1.80
CA ILE A 17 26.25 -2.99 -2.41
C ILE A 17 26.45 -3.52 -3.82
N LYS A 18 27.31 -2.88 -4.61
CA LYS A 18 27.65 -3.32 -5.98
C LYS A 18 28.24 -4.73 -6.00
N GLU A 19 29.20 -5.00 -5.10
CA GLU A 19 29.83 -6.32 -4.96
C GLU A 19 28.80 -7.38 -4.55
N SER A 20 28.01 -7.10 -3.51
CA SER A 20 26.96 -8.00 -3.02
C SER A 20 25.90 -8.30 -4.10
N LEU A 21 25.54 -7.30 -4.92
CA LEU A 21 24.60 -7.47 -6.03
C LEU A 21 25.17 -8.34 -7.15
N ALA A 22 26.45 -8.17 -7.49
CA ALA A 22 27.11 -8.98 -8.52
C ALA A 22 27.13 -10.46 -8.12
N ASP A 23 27.45 -10.74 -6.86
CA ASP A 23 27.43 -12.10 -6.31
C ASP A 23 26.01 -12.69 -6.27
N ALA A 24 25.03 -11.91 -5.83
CA ALA A 24 23.63 -12.35 -5.74
C ALA A 24 22.98 -12.62 -7.11
N LEU A 25 23.29 -11.79 -8.12
CA LEU A 25 22.80 -11.96 -9.50
C LEU A 25 23.53 -13.10 -10.25
N GLY A 26 24.79 -13.38 -9.89
CA GLY A 26 25.54 -14.52 -10.42
C GLY A 26 25.00 -15.88 -9.96
N ASN A 27 24.31 -15.92 -8.82
CA ASN A 27 23.73 -17.15 -8.27
C ASN A 27 22.34 -17.44 -8.88
N LYS A 28 22.29 -18.31 -9.90
CA LYS A 28 21.06 -18.73 -10.63
C LYS A 28 19.97 -19.37 -9.76
N LYS A 29 20.22 -19.67 -8.48
CA LYS A 29 19.23 -20.21 -7.53
C LYS A 29 18.49 -19.13 -6.72
N SER A 30 18.76 -17.84 -6.91
CA SER A 30 18.09 -16.79 -6.14
C SER A 30 16.64 -16.56 -6.60
N ALA A 31 15.68 -16.85 -5.70
CA ALA A 31 14.24 -16.72 -5.94
C ALA A 31 13.76 -15.27 -6.19
N ASN A 32 14.61 -14.25 -5.99
CA ASN A 32 14.25 -12.83 -5.98
C ASN A 32 14.93 -11.99 -7.09
N THR A 33 15.11 -12.55 -8.29
CA THR A 33 15.82 -11.88 -9.40
C THR A 33 15.25 -10.48 -9.74
N GLN A 34 13.93 -10.26 -9.64
CA GLN A 34 13.32 -8.94 -9.91
C GLN A 34 13.66 -7.89 -8.84
N GLN A 35 13.65 -8.28 -7.56
CA GLN A 35 14.01 -7.38 -6.47
C GLN A 35 15.50 -6.99 -6.55
N LEU A 36 16.37 -7.93 -6.88
CA LEU A 36 17.80 -7.66 -7.10
C LEU A 36 18.02 -6.67 -8.25
N LYS A 37 17.28 -6.79 -9.36
CA LYS A 37 17.32 -5.82 -10.47
C LYS A 37 16.86 -4.42 -10.05
N LEU A 38 15.88 -4.33 -9.16
CA LEU A 38 15.39 -3.06 -8.64
C LEU A 38 16.42 -2.39 -7.71
N ILE A 39 17.02 -3.16 -6.80
CA ILE A 39 18.12 -2.68 -5.94
C ILE A 39 19.31 -2.25 -6.81
N GLU A 40 19.66 -3.03 -7.83
CA GLU A 40 20.71 -2.67 -8.78
C GLU A 40 20.41 -1.36 -9.51
N ARG A 41 19.17 -1.16 -9.97
CA ARG A 41 18.74 0.08 -10.60
C ARG A 41 18.88 1.28 -9.66
N ILE A 42 18.42 1.15 -8.41
CA ILE A 42 18.50 2.20 -7.38
C ILE A 42 19.95 2.53 -7.06
N HIS A 43 20.77 1.51 -6.83
CA HIS A 43 22.20 1.70 -6.57
C HIS A 43 22.87 2.41 -7.74
N LYS A 44 22.66 1.94 -8.98
CA LYS A 44 23.23 2.53 -10.19
C LYS A 44 22.87 4.00 -10.35
N SER A 45 21.61 4.37 -10.17
CA SER A 45 21.14 5.74 -10.38
C SER A 45 21.60 6.68 -9.26
N ASN A 46 21.61 6.22 -8.00
CA ASN A 46 22.04 7.05 -6.87
C ASN A 46 23.56 7.24 -6.86
N SER A 47 24.35 6.19 -7.14
CA SER A 47 25.82 6.29 -7.16
C SER A 47 26.37 7.24 -8.23
N ALA A 48 25.57 7.57 -9.24
CA ALA A 48 25.95 8.54 -10.26
C ALA A 48 25.82 9.99 -9.80
N VAL A 49 25.02 10.27 -8.75
CA VAL A 49 24.74 11.63 -8.27
C VAL A 49 25.80 12.03 -7.25
N PRO A 50 26.55 13.14 -7.45
CA PRO A 50 27.54 13.61 -6.49
C PRO A 50 26.92 13.97 -5.13
N ILE A 51 27.59 13.61 -4.04
CA ILE A 51 27.10 13.87 -2.68
C ILE A 51 26.85 15.36 -2.41
N ASP A 52 27.66 16.27 -2.95
CA ASP A 52 27.47 17.72 -2.79
C ASP A 52 26.18 18.22 -3.45
N LEU A 53 25.77 17.59 -4.56
CA LEU A 53 24.50 17.87 -5.22
C LEU A 53 23.33 17.35 -4.38
N VAL A 54 23.46 16.16 -3.78
CA VAL A 54 22.46 15.60 -2.84
C VAL A 54 22.27 16.52 -1.63
N LYS A 55 23.36 17.02 -1.04
CA LYS A 55 23.34 17.97 0.08
C LYS A 55 22.64 19.27 -0.30
N SER A 56 23.00 19.83 -1.46
CA SER A 56 22.42 21.07 -1.98
C SER A 56 20.92 20.92 -2.23
N LEU A 57 20.51 19.82 -2.87
CA LEU A 57 19.10 19.50 -3.11
C LEU A 57 18.33 19.33 -1.80
N SER A 58 18.88 18.57 -0.84
CA SER A 58 18.26 18.34 0.46
C SER A 58 18.03 19.64 1.24
N LYS A 59 19.03 20.53 1.24
CA LYS A 59 18.93 21.87 1.83
C LYS A 59 17.86 22.72 1.14
N ALA A 60 17.87 22.76 -0.19
CA ALA A 60 16.88 23.52 -0.96
C ALA A 60 15.44 23.04 -0.72
N LYS A 61 15.21 21.72 -0.63
CA LYS A 61 13.91 21.14 -0.29
C LYS A 61 13.40 21.63 1.08
N VAL A 62 14.24 21.57 2.11
CA VAL A 62 13.85 22.00 3.47
C VAL A 62 13.57 23.51 3.52
N GLU A 63 14.41 24.33 2.89
CA GLU A 63 14.22 25.77 2.85
C GLU A 63 12.94 26.16 2.10
N CYS A 64 12.70 25.56 0.93
CA CYS A 64 11.51 25.81 0.13
C CYS A 64 10.24 25.35 0.85
N GLN A 65 10.25 24.18 1.50
CA GLN A 65 9.13 23.71 2.32
C GLN A 65 8.84 24.66 3.50
N ASN A 66 9.87 25.14 4.18
CA ASN A 66 9.69 26.08 5.30
C ASN A 66 9.12 27.41 4.81
N LEU A 67 9.62 27.94 3.70
CA LEU A 67 9.09 29.15 3.08
C LEU A 67 7.63 28.96 2.65
N TRP A 68 7.29 27.80 2.07
CA TRP A 68 5.91 27.48 1.71
C TRP A 68 4.97 27.55 2.92
N LYS A 69 5.36 26.96 4.06
CA LYS A 69 4.59 27.05 5.30
C LYS A 69 4.44 28.49 5.79
N LEU A 70 5.53 29.26 5.78
CA LEU A 70 5.52 30.67 6.19
C LEU A 70 4.68 31.55 5.27
N SER A 71 4.68 31.29 3.96
CA SER A 71 3.90 32.04 2.97
C SER A 71 2.38 31.88 3.16
N HIS A 72 1.92 30.75 3.70
CA HIS A 72 0.50 30.54 4.02
C HIS A 72 0.04 31.37 5.23
N SER A 73 0.94 31.73 6.15
CA SER A 73 0.66 32.66 7.24
C SER A 73 0.93 34.12 6.87
N GLU A 74 1.95 34.37 6.04
CA GLU A 74 2.44 35.71 5.73
C GLU A 74 2.93 35.79 4.28
N THR A 75 2.14 36.44 3.43
CA THR A 75 2.37 36.50 1.98
C THR A 75 3.64 37.27 1.57
N SER A 76 4.24 38.04 2.48
CA SER A 76 5.52 38.74 2.27
C SER A 76 6.67 37.78 1.93
N ASN A 77 6.56 36.50 2.30
CA ASN A 77 7.55 35.47 2.02
C ASN A 77 7.42 34.85 0.62
N LEU A 78 6.37 35.16 -0.13
CA LEU A 78 6.06 34.51 -1.42
C LEU A 78 7.14 34.71 -2.48
N GLU A 79 7.72 35.91 -2.59
CA GLU A 79 8.80 36.16 -3.55
C GLU A 79 10.05 35.34 -3.21
N LYS A 80 10.43 35.26 -1.92
CA LYS A 80 11.53 34.40 -1.46
C LYS A 80 11.24 32.92 -1.76
N LEU A 81 10.00 32.49 -1.58
CA LEU A 81 9.58 31.13 -1.94
C LEU A 81 9.77 30.87 -3.43
N LYS A 82 9.37 31.79 -4.31
CA LYS A 82 9.53 31.66 -5.77
C LYS A 82 11.00 31.59 -6.20
N GLU A 83 11.85 32.42 -5.62
CA GLU A 83 13.30 32.40 -5.84
C GLU A 83 13.89 31.03 -5.42
N ARG A 84 13.64 30.61 -4.18
CA ARG A 84 14.15 29.32 -3.69
C ARG A 84 13.56 28.12 -4.42
N PHE A 85 12.32 28.21 -4.87
CA PHE A 85 11.70 27.17 -5.70
C PHE A 85 12.38 27.08 -7.07
N THR A 86 12.80 28.20 -7.67
CA THR A 86 13.58 28.21 -8.91
C THR A 86 14.93 27.51 -8.75
N ASP A 87 15.62 27.77 -7.63
CA ASP A 87 16.87 27.06 -7.29
C ASP A 87 16.63 25.55 -7.09
N LEU A 88 15.54 25.19 -6.39
CA LEU A 88 15.14 23.80 -6.19
C LEU A 88 14.89 23.08 -7.53
N ILE A 89 14.15 23.69 -8.46
CA ILE A 89 13.89 23.12 -9.80
C ILE A 89 15.21 22.92 -10.57
N THR A 90 16.14 23.86 -10.46
CA THR A 90 17.45 23.76 -11.12
C THR A 90 18.21 22.53 -10.62
N LEU A 91 18.28 22.33 -9.30
CA LEU A 91 18.93 21.17 -8.70
C LEU A 91 18.22 19.85 -9.05
N ILE A 92 16.89 19.84 -9.08
CA ILE A 92 16.11 18.65 -9.50
C ILE A 92 16.41 18.29 -10.96
N ARG A 93 16.46 19.28 -11.87
CA ARG A 93 16.80 19.07 -13.29
C ARG A 93 18.20 18.47 -13.45
N GLU A 94 19.17 18.93 -12.66
CA GLU A 94 20.54 18.41 -12.68
C GLU A 94 20.60 16.95 -12.23
N VAL A 95 19.98 16.62 -11.09
CA VAL A 95 19.88 15.24 -10.60
C VAL A 95 19.15 14.34 -11.61
N ALA A 96 18.03 14.80 -12.17
CA ALA A 96 17.29 14.06 -13.18
C ALA A 96 18.14 13.80 -14.44
N SER A 97 18.94 14.78 -14.88
CA SER A 97 19.84 14.63 -16.03
C SER A 97 20.91 13.55 -15.79
N ILE A 98 21.52 13.55 -14.61
CA ILE A 98 22.52 12.54 -14.21
C ILE A 98 21.89 11.15 -14.16
N LYS A 99 20.77 11.01 -13.44
CA LYS A 99 20.04 9.74 -13.33
C LYS A 99 19.58 9.23 -14.70
N SER A 100 19.08 10.12 -15.57
CA SER A 100 18.56 9.73 -16.89
C SER A 100 19.66 9.22 -17.82
N GLN A 101 20.85 9.85 -17.79
CA GLN A 101 22.00 9.37 -18.56
C GLN A 101 22.44 7.98 -18.09
N GLN A 102 22.53 7.78 -16.78
CA GLN A 102 22.93 6.51 -16.19
C GLN A 102 21.93 5.38 -16.46
N LEU A 103 20.63 5.68 -16.40
CA LEU A 103 19.55 4.72 -16.62
C LEU A 103 19.14 4.57 -18.10
N LYS A 104 19.66 5.42 -18.99
CA LYS A 104 19.29 5.50 -20.41
C LYS A 104 17.77 5.66 -20.61
N CYS A 105 17.16 6.54 -19.82
CA CYS A 105 15.74 6.90 -19.90
C CYS A 105 15.59 8.41 -20.07
N SER A 106 14.35 8.91 -20.13
CA SER A 106 14.12 10.37 -20.08
C SER A 106 14.41 10.93 -18.68
N LYS A 107 14.55 12.26 -18.59
CA LYS A 107 14.67 12.95 -17.30
C LYS A 107 13.46 12.69 -16.41
N TYR A 108 12.25 12.75 -16.96
CA TYR A 108 11.03 12.53 -16.20
C TYR A 108 10.86 11.07 -15.77
N ASP A 109 11.18 10.09 -16.63
CA ASP A 109 11.21 8.66 -16.26
C ASP A 109 12.17 8.38 -15.08
N SER A 110 13.27 9.13 -15.00
CA SER A 110 14.22 8.99 -13.89
C SER A 110 13.63 9.44 -12.54
N LEU A 111 12.67 10.37 -12.55
CA LEU A 111 11.96 10.84 -11.37
C LEU A 111 10.76 9.93 -11.04
N LEU A 112 10.04 9.43 -12.05
CA LEU A 112 8.99 8.41 -11.85
C LEU A 112 9.57 7.17 -11.13
N ALA A 113 10.77 6.76 -11.51
CA ALA A 113 11.46 5.61 -10.94
C ALA A 113 11.84 5.77 -9.46
N ASP A 114 11.83 6.98 -8.89
CA ASP A 114 12.01 7.19 -7.45
C ASP A 114 10.79 6.70 -6.64
N TYR A 115 9.64 6.49 -7.30
CA TYR A 115 8.41 6.00 -6.68
C TYR A 115 7.98 4.63 -7.21
N ASP A 116 8.00 4.43 -8.52
CA ASP A 116 7.67 3.14 -9.12
C ASP A 116 8.40 2.99 -10.47
N SER A 117 9.38 2.09 -10.52
CA SER A 117 10.20 1.86 -11.71
C SER A 117 9.45 1.20 -12.86
N ASP A 118 8.28 0.62 -12.60
CA ASP A 118 7.46 -0.03 -13.61
C ASP A 118 6.59 1.00 -14.37
N ILE A 119 6.48 2.23 -13.85
CA ILE A 119 5.74 3.34 -14.47
C ILE A 119 6.69 4.26 -15.22
N THR A 120 6.35 4.52 -16.49
CA THR A 120 7.12 5.38 -17.40
C THR A 120 6.20 6.35 -18.13
N GLU A 121 6.79 7.33 -18.80
CA GLU A 121 6.10 8.24 -19.72
C GLU A 121 5.35 7.50 -20.84
N LYS A 122 5.75 6.26 -21.17
CA LYS A 122 4.98 5.43 -22.11
C LYS A 122 3.59 5.11 -21.54
N ASN A 123 3.51 4.73 -20.27
CA ASN A 123 2.23 4.45 -19.61
C ASN A 123 1.36 5.71 -19.58
N ILE A 124 1.96 6.86 -19.26
CA ILE A 124 1.27 8.16 -19.24
C ILE A 124 0.70 8.48 -20.63
N ARG A 125 1.52 8.40 -21.69
CA ARG A 125 1.08 8.63 -23.08
C ARG A 125 -0.04 7.70 -23.55
N GLU A 126 -0.13 6.50 -23.00
CA GLU A 126 -1.18 5.54 -23.36
C GLU A 126 -2.49 5.77 -22.59
N VAL A 127 -2.39 6.15 -21.32
CA VAL A 127 -3.54 6.25 -20.41
C VAL A 127 -4.16 7.65 -20.42
N PHE A 128 -3.35 8.70 -20.30
CA PHE A 128 -3.82 10.04 -20.03
C PHE A 128 -4.69 10.61 -21.15
N PRO A 129 -4.39 10.39 -22.45
CA PRO A 129 -5.29 10.84 -23.51
C PRO A 129 -6.68 10.21 -23.43
N LYS A 130 -6.78 8.93 -23.00
CA LYS A 130 -8.07 8.24 -22.83
C LYS A 130 -8.85 8.83 -21.65
N VAL A 131 -8.17 9.09 -20.54
CA VAL A 131 -8.75 9.73 -19.35
C VAL A 131 -9.17 11.17 -19.64
N GLY A 132 -8.34 11.94 -20.35
CA GLY A 132 -8.66 13.31 -20.76
C GLY A 132 -9.85 13.37 -21.71
N LYS A 133 -9.91 12.45 -22.68
CA LYS A 133 -11.08 12.32 -23.57
C LYS A 133 -12.35 12.00 -22.77
N PHE A 134 -12.28 10.99 -21.88
CA PHE A 134 -13.39 10.66 -20.98
C PHE A 134 -13.83 11.88 -20.15
N PHE A 135 -12.88 12.63 -19.56
CA PHE A 135 -13.18 13.84 -18.81
C PHE A 135 -13.96 14.84 -19.67
N SER A 136 -13.41 15.21 -20.84
CA SER A 136 -14.03 16.21 -21.72
C SER A 136 -15.39 15.81 -22.27
N GLU A 137 -15.61 14.51 -22.52
CA GLU A 137 -16.88 14.02 -23.06
C GLU A 137 -18.00 13.94 -22.02
N ASN A 138 -17.66 13.91 -20.72
CA ASN A 138 -18.64 13.61 -19.66
C ASN A 138 -18.86 14.77 -18.66
N VAL A 139 -17.95 15.75 -18.57
CA VAL A 139 -18.02 16.80 -17.55
C VAL A 139 -19.34 17.59 -17.57
N ASP A 140 -19.78 18.04 -18.74
CA ASP A 140 -21.01 18.81 -18.91
C ASP A 140 -22.25 17.98 -18.57
N GLU A 141 -22.31 16.73 -19.03
CA GLU A 141 -23.45 15.84 -18.76
C GLU A 141 -23.59 15.57 -17.26
N ILE A 142 -22.47 15.34 -16.58
CA ILE A 142 -22.44 15.13 -15.12
C ILE A 142 -22.98 16.37 -14.40
N ILE A 143 -22.48 17.56 -14.74
CA ILE A 143 -22.94 18.81 -14.11
C ILE A 143 -24.44 19.04 -14.35
N GLU A 144 -24.91 18.86 -15.59
CA GLU A 144 -26.32 19.03 -15.94
C GLU A 144 -27.24 18.01 -15.25
N LYS A 145 -26.74 16.79 -15.04
CA LYS A 145 -27.46 15.77 -14.28
C LYS A 145 -27.57 16.15 -12.80
N GLN A 146 -26.48 16.58 -12.17
CA GLN A 146 -26.47 16.96 -10.76
C GLN A 146 -27.35 18.18 -10.46
N LYS A 147 -27.54 19.11 -11.42
CA LYS A 147 -28.49 20.23 -11.26
C LYS A 147 -29.93 19.78 -11.00
N LYS A 148 -30.29 18.55 -11.39
CA LYS A 148 -31.63 17.97 -11.17
C LYS A 148 -31.74 17.24 -9.83
N ASP A 149 -30.61 16.94 -9.19
CA ASP A 149 -30.57 16.22 -7.92
C ASP A 149 -31.00 17.14 -6.78
N LYS A 150 -31.79 16.59 -5.85
CA LYS A 150 -32.24 17.30 -4.65
C LYS A 150 -31.36 16.88 -3.48
N VAL A 151 -30.19 17.50 -3.39
CA VAL A 151 -29.20 17.22 -2.34
C VAL A 151 -29.44 18.11 -1.13
N THR A 152 -29.43 17.52 0.06
CA THR A 152 -29.44 18.26 1.33
C THR A 152 -28.12 18.03 2.07
N ASN A 153 -27.25 19.03 2.04
CA ASN A 153 -25.93 18.95 2.67
C ASN A 153 -26.03 18.97 4.20
N ILE A 154 -25.18 18.18 4.84
CA ILE A 154 -25.00 18.19 6.29
C ILE A 154 -23.87 19.16 6.60
N GLN A 155 -24.22 20.31 7.18
CA GLN A 155 -23.26 21.37 7.51
C GLN A 155 -23.12 21.53 9.02
N LYS A 156 -22.02 22.18 9.44
CA LYS A 156 -21.73 22.56 10.84
C LYS A 156 -21.66 21.35 11.77
N VAL A 157 -20.93 20.32 11.33
CA VAL A 157 -20.67 19.14 12.14
C VAL A 157 -19.42 19.39 12.97
N ALA A 158 -19.59 19.53 14.29
CA ALA A 158 -18.47 19.76 15.20
C ALA A 158 -17.36 18.70 15.01
N THR A 159 -16.10 19.14 14.97
CA THR A 159 -14.93 18.26 14.72
C THR A 159 -14.91 17.03 15.61
N GLN A 160 -15.28 17.17 16.90
CA GLN A 160 -15.34 16.05 17.84
C GLN A 160 -16.30 14.93 17.38
N LYS A 161 -17.45 15.28 16.80
CA LYS A 161 -18.41 14.30 16.27
C LYS A 161 -17.88 13.59 15.04
N GLN A 162 -17.11 14.29 14.20
CA GLN A 162 -16.44 13.69 13.04
C GLN A 162 -15.37 12.69 13.49
N ILE A 163 -14.59 13.04 14.52
CA ILE A 163 -13.59 12.14 15.14
C ILE A 163 -14.26 10.88 15.69
N GLU A 164 -15.40 11.01 16.36
CA GLU A 164 -16.16 9.86 16.88
C GLU A 164 -16.71 8.95 15.79
N LEU A 165 -17.19 9.52 14.68
CA LEU A 165 -17.63 8.76 13.51
C LEU A 165 -16.45 8.04 12.85
N GLY A 166 -15.32 8.73 12.69
CA GLY A 166 -14.10 8.15 12.15
C GLY A 166 -13.58 7.01 13.03
N SER A 167 -13.54 7.20 14.35
CA SER A 167 -13.10 6.19 15.31
C SER A 167 -13.94 4.91 15.23
N LEU A 168 -15.25 5.05 15.02
CA LEU A 168 -16.14 3.91 14.77
C LEU A 168 -15.75 3.16 13.50
N CYS A 169 -15.50 3.87 12.39
CA CYS A 169 -15.08 3.24 11.14
C CYS A 169 -13.78 2.46 11.31
N LEU A 170 -12.79 3.04 12.00
CA LEU A 170 -11.52 2.38 12.28
C LEU A 170 -11.68 1.13 13.14
N GLN A 171 -12.55 1.19 14.16
CA GLN A 171 -12.85 0.05 15.01
C GLN A 171 -13.45 -1.10 14.19
N GLN A 172 -14.41 -0.82 13.30
CA GLN A 172 -15.01 -1.84 12.43
C GLN A 172 -14.02 -2.42 11.40
N MET A 173 -13.05 -1.61 10.97
CA MET A 173 -11.96 -2.07 10.10
C MET A 173 -10.82 -2.78 10.85
N GLY A 174 -10.86 -2.87 12.18
CA GLY A 174 -9.76 -3.45 12.96
C GLY A 174 -8.45 -2.66 12.86
N ILE A 175 -8.53 -1.33 12.73
CA ILE A 175 -7.39 -0.43 12.62
C ILE A 175 -7.32 0.42 13.89
N ALA A 176 -6.17 0.40 14.57
CA ALA A 176 -5.93 1.26 15.71
C ALA A 176 -5.53 2.67 15.26
N LEU A 177 -5.91 3.69 16.03
CA LEU A 177 -5.68 5.10 15.68
C LEU A 177 -4.20 5.43 15.45
N ASN A 178 -3.29 4.79 16.20
CA ASN A 178 -1.85 4.96 16.04
C ASN A 178 -1.32 4.41 14.71
N GLU A 179 -2.02 3.46 14.08
CA GLU A 179 -1.64 2.86 12.79
C GLU A 179 -1.89 3.81 11.62
N ILE A 180 -2.79 4.77 11.78
CA ILE A 180 -3.03 5.86 10.83
C ILE A 180 -2.05 7.02 11.03
N ARG A 181 -1.54 7.20 12.26
CA ARG A 181 -0.57 8.25 12.60
C ARG A 181 0.88 7.92 12.21
N THR A 182 1.13 6.80 11.52
CA THR A 182 2.48 6.31 11.22
C THR A 182 3.19 7.09 10.11
N SER A 183 2.48 7.86 9.29
CA SER A 183 3.12 8.80 8.37
C SER A 183 3.30 10.15 9.10
N TYR A 184 4.56 10.56 9.28
CA TYR A 184 4.97 11.81 9.97
C TYR A 184 4.36 13.11 9.42
N TYR A 185 3.49 13.05 8.40
CA TYR A 185 3.07 14.18 7.59
C TYR A 185 1.56 14.46 7.56
N TYR A 186 0.70 13.58 8.09
CA TYR A 186 -0.76 13.77 7.94
C TYR A 186 -1.55 13.44 9.21
N SER A 187 -1.90 14.48 9.98
CA SER A 187 -3.09 14.43 10.82
C SER A 187 -4.33 14.49 9.94
N ILE A 188 -5.37 13.72 10.25
CA ILE A 188 -6.67 13.90 9.59
C ILE A 188 -7.16 15.30 9.91
N ASP A 189 -7.31 16.11 8.87
CA ASP A 189 -7.83 17.46 8.96
C ASP A 189 -9.36 17.38 8.79
N TYR A 190 -10.08 17.97 9.73
CA TYR A 190 -11.53 17.92 9.79
C TYR A 190 -12.07 19.31 9.49
N ASP A 191 -13.12 19.38 8.67
CA ASP A 191 -13.77 20.62 8.29
C ASP A 191 -15.20 20.62 8.83
N GLU A 192 -15.54 21.57 9.72
CA GLU A 192 -16.89 21.64 10.28
C GLU A 192 -17.95 22.02 9.24
N SER A 193 -17.54 22.60 8.11
CA SER A 193 -18.42 22.94 6.99
C SER A 193 -18.64 21.77 6.02
N ASP A 194 -17.70 20.82 5.96
CA ASP A 194 -17.76 19.62 5.14
C ASP A 194 -17.14 18.41 5.87
N PHE A 195 -18.00 17.59 6.48
CA PHE A 195 -17.55 16.40 7.21
C PHE A 195 -17.01 15.30 6.28
N CYS A 196 -17.35 15.31 4.98
CA CYS A 196 -16.90 14.31 4.03
C CYS A 196 -15.39 14.37 3.86
N TYR A 197 -14.83 15.58 3.90
CA TYR A 197 -13.39 15.81 3.79
C TYR A 197 -12.59 14.99 4.83
N GLY A 198 -12.94 15.12 6.12
CA GLY A 198 -12.28 14.37 7.19
C GLY A 198 -12.52 12.86 7.11
N LEU A 199 -13.75 12.45 6.75
CA LEU A 199 -14.11 11.04 6.59
C LEU A 199 -13.33 10.35 5.46
N PHE A 200 -13.31 10.93 4.26
CA PHE A 200 -12.60 10.37 3.11
C PHE A 200 -11.09 10.38 3.30
N SER A 201 -10.54 11.43 3.93
CA SER A 201 -9.14 11.43 4.34
C SER A 201 -8.83 10.28 5.29
N LEU A 202 -9.69 10.02 6.28
CA LEU A 202 -9.54 8.89 7.20
C LEU A 202 -9.61 7.54 6.48
N LEU A 203 -10.54 7.35 5.55
CA LEU A 203 -10.65 6.13 4.74
C LEU A 203 -9.41 5.91 3.85
N ARG A 204 -8.87 6.98 3.24
CA ARG A 204 -7.62 6.88 2.48
C ARG A 204 -6.48 6.36 3.36
N HIS A 205 -6.32 6.95 4.54
CA HIS A 205 -5.26 6.53 5.47
C HIS A 205 -5.50 5.13 6.05
N SER A 206 -6.76 4.70 6.20
CA SER A 206 -7.08 3.33 6.61
C SER A 206 -6.62 2.33 5.54
N GLY A 207 -6.79 2.63 4.26
CA GLY A 207 -6.25 1.84 3.14
C GLY A 207 -4.71 1.74 3.18
N TYR A 208 -4.02 2.83 3.45
CA TYR A 208 -2.57 2.81 3.65
C TYR A 208 -2.14 1.94 4.83
N ALA A 209 -2.86 2.02 5.95
CA ALA A 209 -2.58 1.19 7.13
C ALA A 209 -2.81 -0.30 6.83
N ILE A 210 -3.87 -0.64 6.10
CA ILE A 210 -4.14 -2.02 5.65
C ILE A 210 -2.99 -2.51 4.76
N TYR A 211 -2.56 -1.72 3.78
CA TYR A 211 -1.45 -2.09 2.91
C TYR A 211 -0.14 -2.32 3.67
N GLN A 212 0.22 -1.41 4.58
CA GLN A 212 1.42 -1.51 5.40
C GLN A 212 1.37 -2.74 6.32
N LYS A 213 0.21 -3.07 6.89
CA LYS A 213 0.00 -4.31 7.64
C LYS A 213 0.28 -5.54 6.78
N CYS A 214 -0.28 -5.58 5.57
CA CYS A 214 -0.05 -6.68 4.64
C CYS A 214 1.42 -6.79 4.23
N LEU A 215 2.14 -5.68 4.03
CA LEU A 215 3.59 -5.70 3.75
C LEU A 215 4.44 -6.15 4.95
N ALA A 216 4.11 -5.73 6.16
CA ALA A 216 4.83 -6.12 7.38
C ALA A 216 4.62 -7.59 7.75
N GLN A 217 3.43 -8.15 7.46
CA GLN A 217 3.10 -9.57 7.61
C GLN A 217 3.91 -10.49 6.69
N ASN A 218 4.56 -9.88 5.70
CA ASN A 218 5.07 -10.52 4.52
C ASN A 218 6.60 -10.68 4.56
N SER A 219 7.27 -10.35 5.70
CA SER A 219 8.74 -10.36 5.90
C SER A 219 9.56 -9.64 4.80
N ILE A 220 8.89 -8.92 3.90
CA ILE A 220 9.49 -8.08 2.89
C ILE A 220 9.78 -6.78 3.62
N SER A 221 10.93 -6.72 4.29
CA SER A 221 11.63 -5.45 4.44
C SER A 221 12.19 -5.06 3.07
N SER A 222 11.31 -4.87 2.07
CA SER A 222 11.73 -4.21 0.83
C SER A 222 11.84 -2.74 1.21
N PRO A 223 13.02 -2.12 1.11
CA PRO A 223 13.16 -0.68 1.20
C PRO A 223 12.43 0.04 0.05
N ILE A 224 11.87 -0.71 -0.91
CA ILE A 224 11.15 -0.17 -2.07
C ILE A 224 9.64 -0.34 -1.85
N THR A 225 8.99 0.73 -1.42
CA THR A 225 7.53 0.88 -1.46
C THR A 225 7.09 0.95 -2.92
N ARG A 226 6.27 0.00 -3.39
CA ARG A 226 5.59 0.16 -4.69
C ARG A 226 4.49 1.21 -4.52
N HIS A 227 4.80 2.47 -4.83
CA HIS A 227 3.90 3.59 -4.57
C HIS A 227 2.56 3.48 -5.29
N VAL A 228 2.49 2.80 -6.46
CA VAL A 228 1.22 2.53 -7.14
C VAL A 228 0.29 1.72 -6.25
N MET A 229 0.75 0.59 -5.70
CA MET A 229 -0.10 -0.27 -4.88
C MET A 229 -0.47 0.37 -3.54
N TYR A 230 0.46 1.15 -2.96
CA TYR A 230 0.19 1.95 -1.77
C TYR A 230 -0.97 2.94 -2.03
N GLU A 231 -0.89 3.72 -3.11
CA GLU A 231 -1.95 4.65 -3.52
C GLU A 231 -3.24 3.91 -3.90
N THR A 232 -3.15 2.74 -4.54
CA THR A 232 -4.32 1.93 -4.91
C THR A 232 -5.14 1.58 -3.68
N GLN A 233 -4.51 1.15 -2.59
CA GLN A 233 -5.25 0.78 -1.37
C GLN A 233 -5.91 2.00 -0.71
N GLY A 234 -5.22 3.14 -0.67
CA GLY A 234 -5.81 4.39 -0.17
C GLY A 234 -7.01 4.84 -0.99
N LEU A 235 -6.85 4.93 -2.32
CA LEU A 235 -7.92 5.33 -3.24
C LEU A 235 -9.06 4.31 -3.28
N PHE A 236 -8.77 3.02 -3.12
CA PHE A 236 -9.78 1.97 -3.03
C PHE A 236 -10.67 2.17 -1.80
N MET A 237 -10.09 2.35 -0.62
CA MET A 237 -10.88 2.59 0.59
C MET A 237 -11.64 3.92 0.55
N GLU A 238 -11.01 4.98 0.04
CA GLU A 238 -11.62 6.30 -0.06
C GLU A 238 -12.73 6.39 -1.11
N ARG A 239 -12.43 5.99 -2.35
CA ARG A 239 -13.25 6.30 -3.54
C ARG A 239 -14.03 5.12 -4.09
N MET A 240 -13.67 3.89 -3.75
CA MET A 240 -14.44 2.72 -4.17
C MET A 240 -15.35 2.25 -3.04
N ILE A 241 -14.80 2.08 -1.84
CA ILE A 241 -15.56 1.68 -0.65
C ILE A 241 -16.29 2.87 -0.04
N GLY A 242 -15.62 3.99 0.22
CA GLY A 242 -16.21 5.14 0.92
C GLY A 242 -17.43 5.77 0.22
N THR A 243 -17.53 5.63 -1.10
CA THR A 243 -18.65 6.13 -1.91
C THR A 243 -19.64 5.04 -2.32
N SER A 244 -19.40 3.78 -1.90
CA SER A 244 -20.23 2.63 -2.24
C SER A 244 -21.55 2.67 -1.49
N ARG A 245 -22.60 2.10 -2.11
CA ARG A 245 -23.91 1.99 -1.47
C ARG A 245 -23.84 1.19 -0.17
N GLU A 246 -23.04 0.13 -0.15
CA GLU A 246 -22.86 -0.75 1.00
C GLU A 246 -22.25 0.00 2.20
N PHE A 247 -21.23 0.82 1.95
CA PHE A 247 -20.64 1.66 2.99
C PHE A 247 -21.60 2.77 3.45
N ILE A 248 -22.33 3.38 2.52
CA ILE A 248 -23.33 4.40 2.86
C ILE A 248 -24.43 3.81 3.74
N GLU A 249 -24.95 2.64 3.42
CA GLU A 249 -25.95 1.94 4.24
C GLU A 249 -25.42 1.60 5.64
N PHE A 250 -24.15 1.24 5.75
CA PHE A 250 -23.47 1.04 7.02
C PHE A 250 -23.35 2.33 7.85
N ILE A 251 -22.84 3.40 7.26
CA ILE A 251 -22.47 4.61 8.01
C ILE A 251 -23.68 5.52 8.30
N GLN A 252 -24.73 5.43 7.48
CA GLN A 252 -25.94 6.24 7.60
C GLN A 252 -26.56 6.28 9.01
N PRO A 253 -26.85 5.14 9.68
CA PRO A 253 -27.44 5.15 11.02
C PRO A 253 -26.54 5.88 12.03
N HIS A 254 -25.22 5.73 11.89
CA HIS A 254 -24.24 6.35 12.77
C HIS A 254 -24.09 7.85 12.54
N ILE A 255 -24.17 8.31 11.28
CA ILE A 255 -24.24 9.75 10.95
C ILE A 255 -25.49 10.36 11.59
N LYS A 256 -26.65 9.72 11.40
CA LYS A 256 -27.93 10.21 11.95
C LYS A 256 -27.88 10.34 13.47
N GLU A 257 -27.35 9.32 14.15
CA GLU A 257 -27.20 9.29 15.60
C GLU A 257 -26.19 10.34 16.10
N LYS A 258 -24.93 10.27 15.64
CA LYS A 258 -23.82 11.09 16.17
C LYS A 258 -23.99 12.57 15.83
N PHE A 259 -24.45 12.88 14.62
CA PHE A 259 -24.60 14.28 14.21
C PHE A 259 -25.88 14.91 14.77
N ALA A 260 -26.77 14.12 15.38
CA ALA A 260 -28.05 14.56 15.96
C ALA A 260 -28.92 15.31 14.92
N ILE A 261 -28.90 14.83 13.68
CA ILE A 261 -29.61 15.44 12.55
C ILE A 261 -31.12 15.26 12.74
N LYS A 262 -31.86 16.35 12.91
CA LYS A 262 -33.33 16.34 12.99
C LYS A 262 -33.93 16.29 11.58
N GLY A 263 -34.79 15.30 11.31
CA GLY A 263 -35.52 15.15 10.04
C GLY A 263 -35.14 13.89 9.25
N LYS A 264 -36.07 13.38 8.42
CA LYS A 264 -35.88 12.14 7.63
C LYS A 264 -34.99 12.32 6.39
N THR A 265 -34.83 13.55 5.88
CA THR A 265 -34.25 13.80 4.54
C THR A 265 -32.74 14.01 4.53
N ASN A 266 -32.17 14.65 5.55
CA ASN A 266 -30.78 15.10 5.52
C ASN A 266 -29.75 13.98 5.69
N SER A 267 -30.19 12.79 6.11
CA SER A 267 -29.34 11.63 6.32
C SER A 267 -29.92 10.36 5.72
N SER A 268 -30.83 10.42 4.73
CA SER A 268 -31.23 9.18 4.05
C SER A 268 -30.06 8.59 3.27
N VAL A 269 -30.09 7.27 3.01
CA VAL A 269 -29.07 6.58 2.21
C VAL A 269 -28.97 7.22 0.82
N GLU A 270 -30.11 7.58 0.20
CA GLU A 270 -30.16 8.22 -1.11
C GLU A 270 -29.52 9.62 -1.09
N ASN A 271 -29.81 10.42 -0.05
CA ASN A 271 -29.22 11.75 0.09
C ASN A 271 -27.71 11.66 0.32
N LEU A 272 -27.26 10.77 1.21
CA LEU A 272 -25.83 10.55 1.46
C LEU A 272 -25.11 10.03 0.22
N HIS A 273 -25.76 9.19 -0.60
CA HIS A 273 -25.19 8.75 -1.86
C HIS A 273 -24.94 9.91 -2.82
N LEU A 274 -25.85 10.88 -2.89
CA LEU A 274 -25.65 12.09 -3.69
C LEU A 274 -24.53 12.97 -3.11
N VAL A 275 -24.51 13.18 -1.79
CA VAL A 275 -23.46 13.98 -1.11
C VAL A 275 -22.08 13.35 -1.29
N PHE A 276 -21.94 12.04 -1.12
CA PHE A 276 -20.65 11.34 -1.18
C PHE A 276 -20.09 11.23 -2.60
N ASN A 277 -20.95 11.35 -3.62
CA ASN A 277 -20.57 11.27 -5.03
C ASN A 277 -20.71 12.62 -5.75
N GLU A 278 -20.81 13.73 -5.01
CA GLU A 278 -20.92 15.06 -5.60
C GLU A 278 -19.64 15.44 -6.35
N ILE A 279 -19.79 15.82 -7.62
CA ILE A 279 -18.75 16.40 -8.46
C ILE A 279 -18.85 17.92 -8.37
N ASN A 280 -17.86 18.57 -7.77
CA ASN A 280 -17.89 20.00 -7.48
C ASN A 280 -16.90 20.83 -8.31
N LEU A 281 -16.03 20.17 -9.10
CA LEU A 281 -14.98 20.82 -9.89
C LEU A 281 -14.12 21.79 -9.08
N SER A 282 -13.77 21.40 -7.85
CA SER A 282 -12.91 22.18 -6.97
C SER A 282 -11.59 22.53 -7.66
N SER A 283 -11.16 23.79 -7.54
CA SER A 283 -9.82 24.25 -7.95
C SER A 283 -8.72 23.98 -6.91
N SER A 284 -9.11 23.49 -5.73
CA SER A 284 -8.20 23.01 -4.69
C SER A 284 -8.09 21.49 -4.75
N LEU A 285 -6.86 20.99 -4.88
CA LEU A 285 -6.55 19.55 -4.90
C LEU A 285 -7.01 18.88 -3.61
N LYS A 286 -6.90 19.58 -2.49
CA LYS A 286 -7.33 19.11 -1.17
C LYS A 286 -8.81 18.73 -1.18
N ASN A 287 -9.63 19.48 -1.91
CA ASN A 287 -11.09 19.33 -1.95
C ASN A 287 -11.58 18.71 -3.28
N ALA A 288 -10.66 18.14 -4.07
CA ALA A 288 -11.01 17.55 -5.35
C ALA A 288 -11.91 16.32 -5.17
N ASP A 289 -13.03 16.32 -5.89
CA ASP A 289 -13.87 15.13 -6.12
C ASP A 289 -13.15 14.14 -7.06
N GLU A 290 -13.75 12.98 -7.32
CA GLU A 290 -13.09 11.95 -8.14
C GLU A 290 -12.81 12.40 -9.57
N PHE A 291 -13.61 13.32 -10.09
CA PHE A 291 -13.55 13.78 -11.47
C PHE A 291 -12.55 14.93 -11.60
N SER A 292 -12.64 15.95 -10.74
CA SER A 292 -11.68 17.06 -10.71
C SER A 292 -10.27 16.61 -10.32
N LEU A 293 -10.14 15.55 -9.50
CA LEU A 293 -8.84 14.93 -9.20
C LEU A 293 -8.10 14.49 -10.48
N LEU A 294 -8.81 13.99 -11.50
CA LEU A 294 -8.21 13.61 -12.78
C LEU A 294 -7.57 14.81 -13.47
N ALA A 295 -8.30 15.93 -13.58
CA ALA A 295 -7.81 17.16 -14.18
C ALA A 295 -6.58 17.70 -13.42
N HIS A 296 -6.64 17.72 -12.09
CA HIS A 296 -5.53 18.13 -11.24
C HIS A 296 -4.26 17.30 -11.47
N ILE A 297 -4.39 15.98 -11.58
CA ILE A 297 -3.25 15.07 -11.82
C ILE A 297 -2.71 15.26 -13.23
N MET A 298 -3.58 15.28 -14.25
CA MET A 298 -3.19 15.44 -15.64
C MET A 298 -2.45 16.77 -15.88
N LEU A 299 -2.99 17.87 -15.34
CA LEU A 299 -2.34 19.19 -15.40
C LEU A 299 -0.96 19.17 -14.75
N ARG A 300 -0.86 18.69 -13.50
CA ARG A 300 0.41 18.64 -12.78
C ARG A 300 1.43 17.78 -13.52
N THR A 301 1.02 16.62 -14.04
CA THR A 301 1.91 15.72 -14.80
C THR A 301 2.48 16.43 -16.03
N ARG A 302 1.63 17.12 -16.81
CA ARG A 302 2.08 17.90 -17.97
C ARG A 302 3.07 19.00 -17.57
N LEU A 303 2.72 19.78 -16.54
CA LEU A 303 3.57 20.88 -16.06
C LEU A 303 4.90 20.36 -15.51
N GLU A 304 4.91 19.23 -14.81
CA GLU A 304 6.15 18.60 -14.35
C GLU A 304 7.02 18.16 -15.54
N GLN A 305 6.44 17.54 -16.57
CA GLN A 305 7.19 17.18 -17.78
C GLN A 305 7.82 18.42 -18.43
N ASP A 306 7.05 19.51 -18.56
CA ASP A 306 7.54 20.74 -19.17
C ASP A 306 8.64 21.41 -18.32
N ILE A 307 8.45 21.44 -17.00
CA ILE A 307 9.45 21.95 -16.06
C ILE A 307 10.72 21.09 -16.16
N ILE A 308 10.64 19.77 -16.04
CA ILE A 308 11.83 18.91 -16.00
C ILE A 308 12.59 18.88 -17.33
N ASN A 309 11.88 19.03 -18.46
CA ASN A 309 12.49 19.06 -19.78
C ASN A 309 13.10 20.43 -20.15
N GLY A 310 12.81 21.49 -19.41
CA GLY A 310 13.32 22.83 -19.72
C GLY A 310 12.43 23.65 -20.66
N THR A 311 11.22 23.18 -20.97
CA THR A 311 10.28 23.88 -21.86
C THR A 311 9.40 24.88 -21.11
N LEU A 312 9.27 24.74 -19.78
CA LEU A 312 8.58 25.69 -18.90
C LEU A 312 9.50 26.16 -17.76
N GLU A 313 9.63 27.48 -17.64
CA GLU A 313 10.35 28.13 -16.54
C GLU A 313 9.40 28.53 -15.42
N VAL A 314 9.90 28.52 -14.17
CA VAL A 314 9.10 28.79 -12.95
C VAL A 314 8.34 30.10 -13.02
N LYS A 315 8.97 31.16 -13.57
CA LYS A 315 8.33 32.48 -13.74
C LYS A 315 7.05 32.47 -14.59
N ASN A 316 6.89 31.48 -15.47
CA ASN A 316 5.73 31.33 -16.35
C ASN A 316 4.74 30.27 -15.83
N LEU A 317 5.05 29.61 -14.71
CA LEU A 317 4.28 28.47 -14.20
C LEU A 317 2.89 28.87 -13.71
N HIS A 318 2.73 30.07 -13.15
CA HIS A 318 1.44 30.58 -12.72
C HIS A 318 0.44 30.66 -13.89
N ASP A 319 0.85 31.28 -15.00
CA ASP A 319 0.00 31.43 -16.18
C ASP A 319 -0.30 30.08 -16.83
N ALA A 320 0.72 29.21 -16.96
CA ALA A 320 0.56 27.85 -17.49
C ALA A 320 -0.40 27.00 -16.65
N TRP A 321 -0.44 27.22 -15.33
CA TRP A 321 -1.41 26.61 -14.43
C TRP A 321 -2.83 27.10 -14.69
N LEU A 322 -3.02 28.42 -14.75
CA LEU A 322 -4.33 29.02 -14.99
C LEU A 322 -4.92 28.61 -16.34
N GLU A 323 -4.09 28.60 -17.39
CA GLU A 323 -4.48 28.08 -18.70
C GLU A 323 -4.88 26.61 -18.64
N GLY A 324 -4.10 25.80 -17.93
CA GLY A 324 -4.37 24.38 -17.74
C GLY A 324 -5.67 24.10 -16.98
N MET A 325 -5.95 24.84 -15.90
CA MET A 325 -7.20 24.70 -15.16
C MET A 325 -8.40 25.14 -16.00
N LYS A 326 -8.23 26.21 -16.79
CA LYS A 326 -9.25 26.66 -17.75
C LYS A 326 -9.53 25.59 -18.81
N HIS A 327 -8.51 24.89 -19.30
CA HIS A 327 -8.69 23.80 -20.28
C HIS A 327 -9.58 22.67 -19.74
N TYR A 328 -9.53 22.40 -18.43
CA TYR A 328 -10.40 21.43 -17.75
C TYR A 328 -11.68 22.04 -17.17
N GLU A 329 -12.01 23.29 -17.54
CA GLU A 329 -13.20 24.01 -17.08
C GLU A 329 -13.29 24.17 -15.55
N ILE A 330 -12.16 24.09 -14.86
CA ILE A 330 -12.08 24.25 -13.40
C ILE A 330 -11.90 25.74 -13.08
N PRO A 331 -12.85 26.38 -12.39
CA PRO A 331 -12.76 27.80 -12.07
C PRO A 331 -11.74 28.05 -10.94
N VAL A 332 -10.69 28.80 -11.27
CA VAL A 332 -9.67 29.23 -10.29
C VAL A 332 -9.87 30.70 -9.95
N LYS A 333 -10.03 31.01 -8.65
CA LYS A 333 -10.05 32.38 -8.12
C LYS A 333 -8.69 32.71 -7.51
N ALA A 334 -7.65 32.78 -8.33
CA ALA A 334 -6.29 33.01 -7.85
C ALA A 334 -6.03 34.48 -7.53
N LYS A 335 -5.47 34.75 -6.36
CA LYS A 335 -4.90 36.04 -5.98
C LYS A 335 -3.39 36.07 -6.22
N ASN A 336 -2.74 34.92 -6.02
CA ASN A 336 -1.31 34.73 -6.21
C ASN A 336 -0.97 33.23 -6.38
N GLU A 337 0.31 32.89 -6.35
CA GLU A 337 0.80 31.54 -6.62
C GLU A 337 0.37 30.50 -5.56
N LEU A 338 0.05 30.92 -4.33
CA LEU A 338 -0.51 30.06 -3.28
C LEU A 338 -1.88 29.50 -3.64
N ASP A 339 -2.64 30.18 -4.49
CA ASP A 339 -3.93 29.69 -5.00
C ASP A 339 -3.76 28.80 -6.25
N THR A 340 -2.53 28.65 -6.76
CA THR A 340 -2.21 27.89 -7.98
C THR A 340 -1.29 26.71 -7.64
N TYR A 341 -0.06 26.70 -8.15
CA TYR A 341 0.87 25.58 -7.99
C TYR A 341 1.48 25.45 -6.59
N PHE A 342 1.30 26.45 -5.72
CA PHE A 342 1.63 26.34 -4.29
C PHE A 342 0.42 26.04 -3.40
N GLN A 343 -0.74 25.67 -3.95
CA GLN A 343 -1.90 25.26 -3.14
C GLN A 343 -1.67 23.98 -2.32
N ASP A 344 -0.62 23.22 -2.65
CA ASP A 344 -0.18 22.04 -1.93
C ASP A 344 1.35 22.03 -1.77
N GLU A 345 1.85 21.23 -0.83
CA GLU A 345 3.26 21.22 -0.45
C GLU A 345 4.14 20.44 -1.45
N CYS A 346 3.57 19.62 -2.34
CA CYS A 346 4.34 18.59 -3.05
C CYS A 346 5.55 19.16 -3.80
N TRP A 347 5.34 20.16 -4.67
CA TRP A 347 6.42 20.77 -5.44
C TRP A 347 7.38 21.59 -4.56
N ALA A 348 6.87 22.29 -3.54
CA ALA A 348 7.70 23.03 -2.60
C ALA A 348 8.63 22.11 -1.77
N SER A 349 8.23 20.85 -1.56
CA SER A 349 9.04 19.79 -0.92
C SER A 349 9.89 19.00 -1.92
N GLY A 350 9.87 19.38 -3.21
CA GLY A 350 10.66 18.75 -4.28
C GLY A 350 10.20 17.33 -4.62
N VAL A 351 8.91 17.04 -4.44
CA VAL A 351 8.23 15.83 -4.89
C VAL A 351 7.81 16.05 -6.35
N MET A 352 8.41 15.33 -7.29
CA MET A 352 8.17 15.47 -8.74
C MET A 352 8.05 14.08 -9.36
N GLY A 353 7.07 13.84 -10.22
CA GLY A 353 6.79 12.51 -10.79
C GLY A 353 5.83 11.67 -9.94
N TYR A 354 5.32 12.20 -8.83
CA TYR A 354 4.40 11.47 -7.96
C TYR A 354 2.96 11.46 -8.47
N PHE A 355 2.48 12.59 -8.98
CA PHE A 355 1.08 12.74 -9.41
C PHE A 355 0.60 11.68 -10.41
N PRO A 356 1.34 11.32 -11.48
CA PRO A 356 0.83 10.37 -12.46
C PRO A 356 0.54 8.97 -11.91
N ILE A 357 1.20 8.59 -10.82
CA ILE A 357 0.97 7.31 -10.11
C ILE A 357 -0.48 7.20 -9.66
N LYS A 358 -1.11 8.31 -9.26
CA LYS A 358 -2.48 8.33 -8.73
C LYS A 358 -3.53 7.92 -9.75
N ILE A 359 -3.38 8.29 -11.03
CA ILE A 359 -4.31 7.84 -12.08
C ILE A 359 -4.17 6.33 -12.31
N ILE A 360 -2.95 5.82 -12.35
CA ILE A 360 -2.71 4.37 -12.51
C ILE A 360 -3.28 3.62 -11.29
N ALA A 361 -3.04 4.14 -10.10
CA ALA A 361 -3.56 3.58 -8.86
C ALA A 361 -5.09 3.58 -8.79
N LEU A 362 -5.74 4.64 -9.28
CA LEU A 362 -7.20 4.73 -9.38
C LEU A 362 -7.76 3.70 -10.37
N ILE A 363 -7.13 3.52 -11.54
CA ILE A 363 -7.52 2.48 -12.50
C ILE A 363 -7.43 1.10 -11.86
N ALA A 364 -6.36 0.81 -11.14
CA ALA A 364 -6.21 -0.45 -10.41
C ALA A 364 -7.27 -0.61 -9.31
N ALA A 365 -7.59 0.44 -8.57
CA ALA A 365 -8.64 0.42 -7.55
C ALA A 365 -10.02 0.11 -8.16
N VAL A 366 -10.35 0.73 -9.30
CA VAL A 366 -11.59 0.45 -10.05
C VAL A 366 -11.64 -0.99 -10.56
N GLN A 367 -10.53 -1.52 -11.07
CA GLN A 367 -10.45 -2.91 -11.54
C GLN A 367 -10.66 -3.90 -10.39
N ILE A 368 -10.03 -3.66 -9.23
CA ILE A 368 -10.23 -4.46 -8.02
C ILE A 368 -11.70 -4.39 -7.61
N PHE A 369 -12.26 -3.20 -7.50
CA PHE A 369 -13.65 -3.03 -7.10
C PHE A 369 -14.65 -3.70 -8.05
N SER A 370 -14.42 -3.58 -9.36
CA SER A 370 -15.23 -4.27 -10.38
C SER A 370 -15.12 -5.79 -10.27
N PHE A 371 -13.93 -6.31 -9.95
CA PHE A 371 -13.72 -7.73 -9.71
C PHE A 371 -14.51 -8.19 -8.47
N LEU A 372 -14.47 -7.43 -7.37
CA LEU A 372 -15.23 -7.75 -6.16
C LEU A 372 -16.74 -7.72 -6.40
N LYS A 373 -17.26 -6.69 -7.07
CA LYS A 373 -18.69 -6.62 -7.42
C LYS A 373 -19.16 -7.83 -8.23
N LYS A 374 -18.31 -8.37 -9.09
CA LYS A 374 -18.65 -9.50 -9.96
C LYS A 374 -18.48 -10.87 -9.30
N ASN A 375 -17.44 -11.04 -8.49
CA ASN A 375 -17.02 -12.38 -8.02
C ASN A 375 -17.06 -12.55 -6.51
N HIS A 376 -17.07 -11.46 -5.74
CA HIS A 376 -17.01 -11.46 -4.26
C HIS A 376 -17.95 -10.42 -3.66
N TYR A 377 -19.19 -10.36 -4.15
CA TYR A 377 -20.17 -9.38 -3.67
C TYR A 377 -20.53 -9.62 -2.19
N GLU A 378 -20.37 -10.85 -1.69
CA GLU A 378 -20.46 -11.18 -0.28
C GLU A 378 -19.55 -10.32 0.59
N SER A 379 -18.31 -10.04 0.15
CA SER A 379 -17.37 -9.18 0.87
C SER A 379 -17.83 -7.72 0.93
N LEU A 380 -18.53 -7.24 -0.11
CA LEU A 380 -19.09 -5.88 -0.12
C LEU A 380 -20.38 -5.82 0.71
N SER A 381 -21.28 -6.79 0.57
CA SER A 381 -22.54 -6.82 1.31
C SER A 381 -22.35 -6.99 2.83
N ALA A 382 -21.25 -7.62 3.26
CA ALA A 382 -20.88 -7.71 4.67
C ALA A 382 -20.63 -6.33 5.31
N ILE A 383 -20.15 -5.35 4.52
CA ILE A 383 -19.88 -3.98 4.98
C ILE A 383 -21.16 -3.34 5.53
N ILE A 384 -22.34 -3.62 4.97
CA ILE A 384 -23.63 -3.08 5.43
C ILE A 384 -23.84 -3.35 6.94
N LYS A 385 -23.33 -4.50 7.43
CA LYS A 385 -23.41 -4.91 8.84
C LYS A 385 -22.22 -4.45 9.68
N GLY A 386 -21.30 -3.67 9.10
CA GLY A 386 -20.05 -3.24 9.70
C GLY A 386 -18.94 -4.28 9.65
N ASP A 387 -19.09 -5.39 8.92
CA ASP A 387 -18.04 -6.40 8.81
C ASP A 387 -17.13 -6.14 7.62
N PHE A 388 -15.93 -5.60 7.90
CA PHE A 388 -14.88 -5.36 6.91
C PHE A 388 -13.87 -6.52 6.82
N SER A 389 -14.03 -7.59 7.61
CA SER A 389 -13.03 -8.66 7.69
C SER A 389 -12.85 -9.40 6.37
N LEU A 390 -13.95 -9.70 5.66
CA LEU A 390 -13.93 -10.34 4.34
C LEU A 390 -13.29 -9.46 3.27
N LEU A 391 -13.41 -8.15 3.37
CA LEU A 391 -12.76 -7.23 2.45
C LEU A 391 -11.25 -7.19 2.71
N ILE A 392 -10.87 -7.08 3.99
CA ILE A 392 -9.46 -6.98 4.41
C ILE A 392 -8.71 -8.31 4.16
N SER A 393 -9.37 -9.46 4.33
CA SER A 393 -8.77 -10.77 4.10
C SER A 393 -8.39 -11.02 2.64
N LEU A 394 -9.10 -10.40 1.68
CA LEU A 394 -8.74 -10.47 0.26
C LEU A 394 -7.39 -9.80 -0.06
N PHE A 395 -6.92 -8.91 0.83
CA PHE A 395 -5.60 -8.30 0.76
C PHE A 395 -4.55 -9.02 1.63
N ALA A 396 -4.94 -10.05 2.38
CA ALA A 396 -4.03 -10.92 3.12
C ALA A 396 -3.41 -11.97 2.19
N SER A 397 -2.19 -12.44 2.50
CA SER A 397 -1.48 -13.40 1.66
C SER A 397 -1.71 -14.84 2.16
N ASP A 398 -2.31 -15.69 1.32
CA ASP A 398 -2.49 -17.13 1.57
C ASP A 398 -1.14 -17.83 1.80
N ILE A 399 -1.16 -18.92 2.58
CA ILE A 399 0.04 -19.65 2.97
C ILE A 399 -0.02 -21.09 2.43
N ALA A 400 1.10 -21.59 1.94
CA ALA A 400 1.33 -23.00 1.68
C ALA A 400 2.46 -23.52 2.58
N ILE A 401 2.31 -24.73 3.13
CA ILE A 401 3.28 -25.33 4.05
C ILE A 401 3.69 -26.68 3.49
N ASP A 402 4.99 -26.90 3.40
CA ASP A 402 5.58 -28.20 3.13
C ASP A 402 6.17 -28.77 4.42
N LEU A 403 5.48 -29.78 4.99
CA LEU A 403 5.90 -30.50 6.20
C LEU A 403 6.96 -31.56 5.84
N GLY A 404 8.14 -31.10 5.41
CA GLY A 404 9.23 -31.97 5.02
C GLY A 404 9.91 -32.66 6.21
N THR A 405 10.42 -33.87 5.98
CA THR A 405 11.17 -34.66 6.99
C THR A 405 12.46 -33.97 7.45
N ALA A 406 13.16 -33.30 6.53
CA ALA A 406 14.40 -32.61 6.83
C ALA A 406 14.14 -31.18 7.36
N ASN A 407 13.36 -30.41 6.60
CA ASN A 407 13.01 -29.02 6.84
C ASN A 407 11.52 -28.81 6.59
N THR A 408 10.92 -27.87 7.32
CA THR A 408 9.58 -27.36 7.05
C THR A 408 9.72 -26.05 6.28
N LEU A 409 9.03 -25.97 5.13
CA LEU A 409 8.97 -24.76 4.33
C LEU A 409 7.61 -24.10 4.48
N VAL A 410 7.60 -22.78 4.60
CA VAL A 410 6.37 -21.98 4.48
C VAL A 410 6.53 -21.08 3.27
N TYR A 411 5.66 -21.26 2.30
CA TYR A 411 5.49 -20.40 1.15
C TYR A 411 4.33 -19.46 1.38
N GLN A 412 4.50 -18.19 1.04
CA GLN A 412 3.43 -17.21 1.10
C GLN A 412 3.15 -16.71 -0.33
N LYS A 413 1.86 -16.65 -0.68
CA LYS A 413 1.41 -16.25 -2.01
C LYS A 413 1.99 -14.89 -2.36
N ASN A 414 2.60 -14.78 -3.54
CA ASN A 414 3.32 -13.60 -4.05
C ASN A 414 4.66 -13.28 -3.37
N GLN A 415 5.15 -14.13 -2.47
CA GLN A 415 6.38 -13.88 -1.71
C GLN A 415 7.45 -14.94 -1.91
N GLY A 416 7.06 -16.15 -2.29
CA GLY A 416 7.98 -17.27 -2.27
C GLY A 416 8.06 -17.91 -0.89
N ILE A 417 9.18 -18.59 -0.63
CA ILE A 417 9.44 -19.26 0.65
C ILE A 417 9.86 -18.21 1.67
N VAL A 418 9.04 -18.01 2.70
CA VAL A 418 9.26 -17.06 3.79
C VAL A 418 9.85 -17.71 5.04
N LEU A 419 9.73 -19.03 5.17
CA LEU A 419 10.33 -19.81 6.24
C LEU A 419 10.96 -21.09 5.68
N ASP A 420 12.20 -21.33 6.05
CA ASP A 420 12.92 -22.59 5.85
C ASP A 420 13.65 -22.95 7.14
N GLU A 421 13.02 -23.81 7.94
CA GLU A 421 13.53 -24.24 9.23
C GLU A 421 13.67 -25.76 9.29
N PRO A 422 14.72 -26.29 9.93
CA PRO A 422 14.82 -27.72 10.21
C PRO A 422 13.58 -28.25 10.94
N SER A 423 13.07 -29.39 10.51
CA SER A 423 11.96 -30.08 11.18
C SER A 423 12.45 -30.78 12.44
N VAL A 424 12.79 -29.98 13.46
CA VAL A 424 13.39 -30.43 14.72
C VAL A 424 12.75 -29.68 15.89
N VAL A 425 12.43 -30.42 16.95
CA VAL A 425 11.88 -29.88 18.20
C VAL A 425 12.79 -30.32 19.34
N ALA A 426 13.21 -29.37 20.17
CA ALA A 426 13.81 -29.65 21.46
C ALA A 426 12.72 -29.54 22.51
N ARG A 427 12.62 -30.53 23.40
CA ARG A 427 11.63 -30.61 24.48
C ARG A 427 12.32 -30.90 25.79
N VAL A 428 11.78 -30.35 26.87
CA VAL A 428 12.26 -30.57 28.24
C VAL A 428 11.24 -31.41 29.00
N LYS A 429 11.73 -32.32 29.85
CA LYS A 429 10.87 -33.15 30.70
C LYS A 429 10.52 -32.40 31.99
N GLU A 430 9.28 -31.94 32.12
CA GLU A 430 8.78 -31.25 33.31
C GLU A 430 7.63 -32.04 33.94
N LYS A 431 7.72 -32.35 35.24
CA LYS A 431 6.64 -33.01 36.01
C LYS A 431 6.06 -34.26 35.32
N GLY A 432 6.91 -35.02 34.63
CA GLY A 432 6.54 -36.26 33.93
C GLY A 432 5.99 -36.07 32.50
N SER A 433 5.87 -34.85 31.99
CA SER A 433 5.43 -34.54 30.62
C SER A 433 6.51 -33.77 29.85
N TYR A 434 6.54 -33.95 28.53
CA TYR A 434 7.41 -33.17 27.67
C TYR A 434 6.75 -31.86 27.25
N VAL A 435 7.49 -30.76 27.38
CA VAL A 435 7.10 -29.40 26.97
C VAL A 435 8.09 -28.89 25.91
N PRO A 436 7.63 -28.23 24.83
CA PRO A 436 8.53 -27.67 23.82
C PRO A 436 9.47 -26.60 24.42
N TYR A 437 10.75 -26.69 24.10
CA TYR A 437 11.82 -25.80 24.56
C TYR A 437 12.40 -24.95 23.43
N ALA A 438 12.61 -25.54 22.25
CA ALA A 438 13.06 -24.83 21.05
C ALA A 438 12.59 -25.53 19.78
N PHE A 439 12.60 -24.81 18.66
CA PHE A 439 12.23 -25.31 17.33
C PHE A 439 13.28 -24.93 16.28
N GLY A 440 13.27 -25.60 15.13
CA GLY A 440 14.05 -25.18 13.97
C GLY A 440 15.57 -25.30 14.17
N LYS A 441 16.31 -24.31 13.69
CA LYS A 441 17.78 -24.23 13.82
C LYS A 441 18.25 -24.33 15.27
N LYS A 442 17.54 -23.69 16.21
CA LYS A 442 17.88 -23.74 17.65
C LYS A 442 17.78 -25.16 18.19
N ALA A 443 16.71 -25.87 17.87
CA ALA A 443 16.56 -27.28 18.25
C ALA A 443 17.56 -28.19 17.54
N LYS A 444 17.86 -27.94 16.26
CA LYS A 444 18.84 -28.70 15.48
C LYS A 444 20.25 -28.65 16.11
N MET A 445 20.66 -27.51 16.65
CA MET A 445 21.96 -27.38 17.34
C MET A 445 22.08 -28.26 18.59
N MET A 446 20.95 -28.67 19.16
CA MET A 446 20.86 -29.50 20.37
C MET A 446 20.87 -31.00 20.05
N LEU A 447 20.71 -31.39 18.77
CA LEU A 447 20.74 -32.81 18.38
C LEU A 447 22.09 -33.46 18.72
N GLY A 448 22.02 -34.52 19.54
CA GLY A 448 23.19 -35.27 19.99
C GLY A 448 24.12 -34.51 20.95
N LYS A 449 23.70 -33.35 21.46
CA LYS A 449 24.52 -32.44 22.30
C LYS A 449 23.82 -31.97 23.58
N THR A 450 22.72 -32.60 23.98
CA THR A 450 21.94 -32.19 25.15
C THR A 450 22.39 -32.90 26.44
N PRO A 451 22.67 -32.17 27.53
CA PRO A 451 22.82 -32.75 28.87
C PRO A 451 21.46 -32.94 29.57
N GLY A 452 21.31 -34.01 30.35
CA GLY A 452 20.21 -34.17 31.31
C GLY A 452 18.80 -34.35 30.69
N GLU A 453 17.89 -33.42 30.99
CA GLU A 453 16.42 -33.54 30.78
C GLU A 453 15.90 -32.93 29.47
N ILE A 454 16.79 -32.45 28.59
CA ILE A 454 16.43 -31.88 27.27
C ILE A 454 16.66 -32.92 26.18
N GLU A 455 15.64 -33.17 25.37
CA GLU A 455 15.66 -34.10 24.25
C GLU A 455 15.38 -33.33 22.95
N ALA A 456 16.27 -33.46 21.95
CA ALA A 456 16.02 -32.94 20.61
C ALA A 456 15.64 -34.08 19.68
N ILE A 457 14.48 -33.96 19.02
CA ILE A 457 13.92 -35.00 18.16
C ILE A 457 13.50 -34.45 16.79
N ARG A 458 13.40 -35.35 15.81
CA ARG A 458 12.73 -35.09 14.53
C ARG A 458 11.32 -35.68 14.60
N PRO A 459 10.26 -34.84 14.63
CA PRO A 459 8.90 -35.33 14.72
C PRO A 459 8.41 -35.96 13.40
N LEU A 460 9.10 -35.68 12.29
CA LEU A 460 8.89 -36.25 10.97
C LEU A 460 10.07 -37.17 10.64
N LYS A 461 9.81 -38.37 10.14
CA LYS A 461 10.83 -39.35 9.75
C LYS A 461 10.37 -40.17 8.55
N ASP A 462 11.24 -40.35 7.55
CA ASP A 462 10.99 -41.18 6.37
C ASP A 462 9.66 -40.88 5.64
N GLY A 463 9.24 -39.61 5.61
CA GLY A 463 7.97 -39.22 5.02
C GLY A 463 6.74 -39.66 5.82
N VAL A 464 6.85 -39.81 7.15
CA VAL A 464 5.71 -40.00 8.06
C VAL A 464 5.89 -39.16 9.34
N ILE A 465 4.80 -38.93 10.07
CA ILE A 465 4.86 -38.28 11.39
C ILE A 465 5.16 -39.35 12.44
N ALA A 466 6.34 -39.25 13.06
CA ALA A 466 6.80 -40.19 14.09
C ALA A 466 6.46 -39.72 15.52
N ASP A 467 6.28 -38.42 15.73
CA ASP A 467 5.86 -37.83 17.02
C ASP A 467 4.83 -36.71 16.79
N PHE A 468 3.55 -37.05 16.95
CA PHE A 468 2.42 -36.17 16.63
C PHE A 468 2.39 -34.88 17.43
N LYS A 469 2.52 -34.99 18.76
CA LYS A 469 2.43 -33.84 19.66
C LYS A 469 3.54 -32.84 19.36
N SER A 470 4.74 -33.33 19.05
CA SER A 470 5.87 -32.48 18.70
C SER A 470 5.71 -31.87 17.30
N ALA A 471 5.14 -32.61 16.33
CA ALA A 471 4.83 -32.08 15.00
C ALA A 471 3.79 -30.95 15.05
N GLU A 472 2.72 -31.12 15.84
CA GLU A 472 1.68 -30.10 16.05
C GLU A 472 2.25 -28.80 16.62
N GLU A 473 3.02 -28.88 17.72
CA GLU A 473 3.59 -27.69 18.36
C GLU A 473 4.61 -26.99 17.45
N MET A 474 5.37 -27.76 16.67
CA MET A 474 6.28 -27.23 15.66
C MET A 474 5.53 -26.50 14.54
N LEU A 475 4.45 -27.10 14.04
CA LEU A 475 3.62 -26.50 12.99
C LEU A 475 2.97 -25.20 13.48
N LYS A 476 2.38 -25.20 14.68
CA LYS A 476 1.85 -23.98 15.31
C LYS A 476 2.92 -22.89 15.45
N TYR A 477 4.12 -23.28 15.89
CA TYR A 477 5.23 -22.35 16.05
C TYR A 477 5.67 -21.76 14.70
N PHE A 478 5.83 -22.57 13.66
CA PHE A 478 6.25 -22.09 12.34
C PHE A 478 5.16 -21.26 11.64
N ILE A 479 3.89 -21.63 11.77
CA ILE A 479 2.76 -20.82 11.29
C ILE A 479 2.76 -19.44 11.96
N ARG A 480 2.91 -19.39 13.29
CA ARG A 480 3.02 -18.12 14.05
C ARG A 480 4.28 -17.33 13.76
N SER A 481 5.38 -18.01 13.45
CA SER A 481 6.65 -17.36 13.10
C SER A 481 6.62 -16.79 11.69
N ALA A 482 5.96 -17.48 10.76
CA ALA A 482 5.74 -17.01 9.40
C ALA A 482 4.68 -15.91 9.32
N ASN A 483 3.74 -15.85 10.28
CA ASN A 483 2.68 -14.85 10.32
C ASN A 483 2.47 -14.30 11.74
N THR A 484 3.12 -13.18 12.05
CA THR A 484 3.30 -12.70 13.43
C THR A 484 2.09 -12.00 14.07
N LYS A 485 0.94 -11.85 13.36
CA LYS A 485 -0.22 -11.08 13.87
C LYS A 485 -1.59 -11.68 13.48
N PHE A 486 -1.84 -12.90 13.95
CA PHE A 486 -3.10 -13.65 13.78
C PHE A 486 -4.38 -13.02 14.36
N THR A 487 -4.27 -11.94 15.13
CA THR A 487 -5.41 -11.32 15.81
C THR A 487 -6.36 -10.54 14.90
N VAL A 488 -6.01 -10.31 13.63
CA VAL A 488 -6.81 -9.50 12.70
C VAL A 488 -7.08 -10.19 11.36
N ASN A 489 -6.13 -10.98 10.83
CA ASN A 489 -6.25 -11.62 9.51
C ASN A 489 -5.91 -13.11 9.57
N LYS A 490 -6.90 -13.98 9.35
CA LYS A 490 -6.72 -15.44 9.28
C LYS A 490 -6.44 -15.85 7.82
N PRO A 491 -5.28 -16.44 7.49
CA PRO A 491 -4.96 -16.87 6.13
C PRO A 491 -5.66 -18.20 5.79
N ASN A 492 -5.95 -18.45 4.51
CA ASN A 492 -6.17 -19.81 4.04
C ASN A 492 -4.83 -20.52 3.94
N ILE A 493 -4.76 -21.76 4.42
CA ILE A 493 -3.53 -22.55 4.46
C ILE A 493 -3.71 -23.83 3.67
N ILE A 494 -2.82 -24.10 2.72
CA ILE A 494 -2.66 -25.44 2.14
C ILE A 494 -1.42 -26.12 2.75
N ILE A 495 -1.56 -27.37 3.18
CA ILE A 495 -0.49 -28.12 3.83
C ILE A 495 -0.23 -29.39 3.05
N CYS A 496 1.02 -29.59 2.63
CA CYS A 496 1.49 -30.85 2.08
C CYS A 496 1.61 -31.86 3.22
N VAL A 497 0.93 -33.00 3.08
CA VAL A 497 1.00 -34.12 4.00
C VAL A 497 1.58 -35.34 3.30
N PRO A 498 2.32 -36.20 4.01
CA PRO A 498 2.82 -37.41 3.37
C PRO A 498 1.70 -38.33 2.85
N SER A 499 1.96 -39.05 1.76
CA SER A 499 0.94 -39.93 1.14
C SER A 499 0.51 -41.08 2.05
N GLY A 500 1.35 -41.47 3.01
CA GLY A 500 1.06 -42.49 4.01
C GLY A 500 0.26 -41.99 5.23
N SER A 501 -0.09 -40.70 5.30
CA SER A 501 -0.75 -40.14 6.50
C SER A 501 -2.16 -40.69 6.71
N THR A 502 -2.41 -41.25 7.90
CA THR A 502 -3.72 -41.82 8.25
C THR A 502 -4.77 -40.71 8.49
N PRO A 503 -6.08 -41.01 8.44
CA PRO A 503 -7.12 -40.00 8.64
C PRO A 503 -7.01 -39.24 9.97
N VAL A 504 -6.58 -39.91 11.04
CA VAL A 504 -6.38 -39.29 12.37
C VAL A 504 -5.24 -38.27 12.32
N GLU A 505 -4.18 -38.58 11.58
CA GLU A 505 -2.98 -37.73 11.44
C GLU A 505 -3.29 -36.50 10.61
N ARG A 506 -4.02 -36.68 9.50
CA ARG A 506 -4.51 -35.58 8.65
C ARG A 506 -5.40 -34.63 9.46
N ARG A 507 -6.33 -35.17 10.27
CA ARG A 507 -7.20 -34.36 11.11
C ARG A 507 -6.40 -33.58 12.16
N ALA A 508 -5.42 -34.19 12.80
CA ALA A 508 -4.57 -33.51 13.78
C ALA A 508 -3.75 -32.35 13.18
N ILE A 509 -3.20 -32.53 11.97
CA ILE A 509 -2.48 -31.45 11.25
C ILE A 509 -3.43 -30.29 10.92
N GLN A 510 -4.64 -30.62 10.47
CA GLN A 510 -5.67 -29.63 10.19
C GLN A 510 -6.06 -28.86 11.46
N ASP A 511 -6.39 -29.56 12.55
CA ASP A 511 -6.77 -28.96 13.83
C ASP A 511 -5.61 -28.11 14.40
N ALA A 512 -4.35 -28.52 14.19
CA ALA A 512 -3.16 -27.77 14.59
C ALA A 512 -3.03 -26.43 13.84
N ALA A 513 -3.27 -26.43 12.53
CA ALA A 513 -3.22 -25.22 11.71
C ALA A 513 -4.41 -24.28 11.97
N GLU A 514 -5.61 -24.83 12.16
CA GLU A 514 -6.80 -24.08 12.60
C GLU A 514 -6.54 -23.42 13.97
N SER A 515 -5.99 -24.18 14.92
CA SER A 515 -5.59 -23.67 16.26
C SER A 515 -4.43 -22.67 16.21
N ALA A 516 -3.63 -22.69 15.14
CA ALA A 516 -2.58 -21.70 14.90
C ALA A 516 -3.14 -20.38 14.35
N GLY A 517 -4.41 -20.34 13.91
CA GLY A 517 -5.12 -19.15 13.44
C GLY A 517 -5.46 -19.15 11.95
N ALA A 518 -5.46 -20.30 11.27
CA ALA A 518 -5.94 -20.42 9.90
C ALA A 518 -7.45 -20.11 9.76
N ASN A 519 -7.86 -19.65 8.57
CA ASN A 519 -9.26 -19.46 8.20
C ASN A 519 -9.85 -20.77 7.67
N GLU A 520 -9.34 -21.25 6.54
CA GLU A 520 -9.58 -22.58 6.00
C GLU A 520 -8.26 -23.33 5.83
N VAL A 521 -8.30 -24.65 6.06
CA VAL A 521 -7.13 -25.52 5.91
C VAL A 521 -7.42 -26.63 4.91
N PHE A 522 -6.56 -26.72 3.90
CA PHE A 522 -6.59 -27.74 2.87
C PHE A 522 -5.38 -28.64 2.99
N LEU A 523 -5.56 -29.95 2.83
CA LEU A 523 -4.47 -30.91 2.82
C LEU A 523 -4.27 -31.43 1.40
N ILE A 524 -3.03 -31.48 0.95
CA ILE A 524 -2.64 -32.08 -0.33
C ILE A 524 -1.55 -33.12 -0.07
N GLU A 525 -1.59 -34.23 -0.79
CA GLU A 525 -0.51 -35.22 -0.68
C GLU A 525 0.77 -34.67 -1.32
N GLU A 526 1.89 -34.79 -0.61
CA GLU A 526 3.23 -34.37 -1.06
C GLU A 526 3.56 -34.84 -2.50
N PRO A 527 3.36 -36.12 -2.91
CA PRO A 527 3.61 -36.52 -4.29
C PRO A 527 2.70 -35.83 -5.32
N MET A 528 1.48 -35.46 -4.93
CA MET A 528 0.54 -34.72 -5.78
C MET A 528 0.97 -33.26 -5.92
N ALA A 529 1.35 -32.61 -4.82
CA ALA A 529 1.89 -31.26 -4.83
C ALA A 529 3.18 -31.17 -5.69
N ALA A 530 4.07 -32.16 -5.55
CA ALA A 530 5.29 -32.28 -6.36
C ALA A 530 4.98 -32.48 -7.85
N ALA A 531 3.99 -33.32 -8.19
CA ALA A 531 3.58 -33.56 -9.58
C ALA A 531 2.99 -32.29 -10.23
N ILE A 532 2.15 -31.54 -9.51
CA ILE A 532 1.64 -30.24 -9.95
C ILE A 532 2.80 -29.26 -10.16
N GLY A 533 3.72 -29.17 -9.20
CA GLY A 533 4.90 -28.31 -9.29
C GLY A 533 5.82 -28.66 -10.47
N ALA A 534 5.88 -29.93 -10.87
CA ALA A 534 6.61 -30.41 -12.04
C ALA A 534 5.87 -30.21 -13.37
N GLY A 535 4.66 -29.64 -13.35
CA GLY A 535 3.85 -29.39 -14.55
C GLY A 535 3.20 -30.65 -15.15
N LEU A 536 3.11 -31.74 -14.39
CA LEU A 536 2.45 -32.96 -14.83
C LEU A 536 0.93 -32.74 -14.87
N ARG A 537 0.30 -33.06 -16.02
CA ARG A 537 -1.16 -33.02 -16.15
C ARG A 537 -1.78 -34.18 -15.38
N LEU A 538 -2.34 -33.88 -14.22
CA LEU A 538 -3.12 -34.83 -13.43
C LEU A 538 -4.55 -34.82 -13.97
N LEU A 539 -4.99 -35.95 -14.54
CA LEU A 539 -6.38 -36.12 -14.98
C LEU A 539 -7.30 -36.08 -13.74
N ASN A 540 -8.30 -35.20 -13.78
CA ASN A 540 -9.39 -35.03 -12.81
C ASN A 540 -9.04 -34.48 -11.42
N LEU A 541 -8.73 -33.19 -11.32
CA LEU A 541 -8.91 -32.42 -10.08
C LEU A 541 -9.91 -31.28 -10.32
N ARG A 542 -11.16 -31.48 -9.87
CA ARG A 542 -12.14 -30.40 -9.65
C ARG A 542 -11.90 -29.79 -8.27
N VAL A 543 -10.74 -29.16 -8.04
CA VAL A 543 -10.57 -28.23 -6.92
C VAL A 543 -9.51 -27.22 -7.33
N LEU A 544 -9.95 -26.09 -7.86
CA LEU A 544 -9.34 -24.77 -7.76
C LEU A 544 -10.45 -23.74 -7.99
#